data_AF-A0A2P6V5T3-F1
#
_entry.id   AF-A0A2P6V5T3-F1
#
_cell.length_a   1.000
_cell.length_b   1.000
_cell.length_c   1.000
_cell.angle_alpha   90.00
_cell.angle_beta   90.00
_cell.angle_gamma   90.00
#
_symmetry.space_group_name_H-M   'P 1'
#
loop_
_entity.id
_entity.type
_entity.pdbx_description
1 polymer ?
#
loop_
_entity_poly.entity_id
_entity_poly.type
_entity_poly.pdbx_seq_one_letter_code
_entity_poly.pdbx_strand_id
1 'polypeptide(L)'
;MDSLLARGRAEAAAAAGPTQAALTAPEAERLVHRLRNFDISEVGSPAWLEQHDAVEQLNLQAHLNAQAHADEYVKEALLSADRLTLLARELLLAEVWRERLLPLLERHLAERCDSVTAYQLAYHEAALANLLEVLLYHQDACEAVAEEALVELADWCARCVDYLASPEARRAAAWRERSVQERVAQPPLEELRERCGEVRFGAALCGLTILRYLTDHAPKLSLSVLTRIVTTNDTAMALLPLLEHKPWQRRGRGGAPEVFQGGAWQAVEPADRHRVTQHDGQVWLALHSLLADGEARSKMDLSEGRCEALLRMKRHFNELLLDQLPVLRNLQRVIDELAFGVNTAQGVGSAPTRLIVEQVPTIRAGLLHRSQAEWRDLAEAAMAGQLGAEAQRLSQQRLEKMLRSFELMCGMEGQEEAVRREQANALPISVKVDAYRQAKPGVWEWWSTYTLHLNTDKEPEAVSSGSSSSASAAAARCGSGSDGGAAAAQQPNENKPRQPSGDGAAAAAAAGGGKAVRGKRYRLAPLLESMQRPLPSDGKICVLFGGHMCEAQLSLPASETRDASALAPAVWLTVGSLAGPGLALQLRLKRQDRPSERDRNAGVWLPYVPVGGALAVRDGLLSDGS
;
A
#
# COMPACT_ATOMS: atom_id res chain seq x y z
N MET A 1 13.79 -11.82 12.12
CA MET A 1 13.37 -11.89 10.71
C MET A 1 11.88 -11.62 10.57
N ASP A 2 10.97 -12.29 11.29
CA ASP A 2 9.52 -12.06 11.12
C ASP A 2 9.04 -10.64 11.39
N SER A 3 9.59 -9.95 12.39
CA SER A 3 9.24 -8.53 12.61
C SER A 3 9.86 -7.60 11.56
N LEU A 4 10.92 -8.05 10.87
CA LEU A 4 11.60 -7.33 9.78
C LEU A 4 10.95 -7.63 8.43
N LEU A 5 10.40 -8.82 8.23
CA LEU A 5 9.60 -9.19 7.07
C LEU A 5 8.18 -8.63 7.19
N ALA A 6 7.59 -8.59 8.39
CA ALA A 6 6.32 -7.92 8.65
C ALA A 6 6.46 -6.39 8.56
N ARG A 7 7.55 -5.81 9.09
CA ARG A 7 7.91 -4.40 8.82
C ARG A 7 8.18 -4.20 7.34
N GLY A 8 8.94 -5.06 6.68
CA GLY A 8 9.22 -4.96 5.25
C GLY A 8 7.96 -5.03 4.41
N ARG A 9 6.97 -5.87 4.78
CA ARG A 9 5.65 -5.93 4.15
C ARG A 9 4.82 -4.67 4.43
N ALA A 10 4.84 -4.15 5.66
CA ALA A 10 4.12 -2.93 6.03
C ALA A 10 4.77 -1.65 5.47
N GLU A 11 6.09 -1.59 5.40
CA GLU A 11 6.91 -0.51 4.87
C GLU A 11 6.91 -0.57 3.32
N ALA A 12 6.88 -1.75 2.70
CA ALA A 12 6.62 -1.88 1.26
C ALA A 12 5.18 -1.49 0.90
N ALA A 13 4.19 -1.85 1.74
CA ALA A 13 2.81 -1.40 1.58
C ALA A 13 2.63 0.12 1.82
N ALA A 14 3.47 0.73 2.67
CA ALA A 14 3.46 2.17 2.92
C ALA A 14 4.30 2.99 1.92
N ALA A 15 5.35 2.40 1.35
CA ALA A 15 6.20 3.00 0.30
C ALA A 15 5.56 2.86 -1.08
N ALA A 16 4.74 1.84 -1.30
CA ALA A 16 3.83 1.76 -2.43
C ALA A 16 2.70 2.78 -2.20
N GLY A 17 2.85 3.97 -2.79
CA GLY A 17 1.71 4.87 -3.00
C GLY A 17 0.56 4.16 -3.74
N PRO A 18 -0.60 4.81 -3.92
CA PRO A 18 -1.87 4.20 -4.36
C PRO A 18 -1.90 3.58 -5.79
N THR A 19 -0.76 3.24 -6.39
CA THR A 19 -0.67 2.86 -7.81
C THR A 19 0.46 1.91 -8.18
N GLN A 20 1.15 1.28 -7.23
CA GLN A 20 2.11 0.22 -7.57
C GLN A 20 1.55 -1.15 -7.17
N ALA A 21 0.81 -1.76 -8.09
CA ALA A 21 0.55 -3.20 -8.05
C ALA A 21 1.91 -3.92 -8.05
N ALA A 22 2.13 -4.80 -7.07
CA ALA A 22 3.33 -5.64 -7.01
C ALA A 22 3.41 -6.61 -8.20
N LEU A 23 2.27 -6.88 -8.85
CA LEU A 23 2.11 -7.78 -9.98
C LEU A 23 1.07 -7.22 -10.95
N THR A 24 1.41 -7.01 -12.23
CA THR A 24 0.43 -6.51 -13.23
C THR A 24 -0.60 -7.60 -13.61
N ALA A 25 -1.77 -7.20 -14.13
CA ALA A 25 -2.80 -8.14 -14.60
C ALA A 25 -2.28 -9.23 -15.57
N PRO A 26 -1.53 -8.90 -16.65
CA PRO A 26 -1.00 -9.93 -17.55
C PRO A 26 0.07 -10.82 -16.89
N GLU A 27 0.80 -10.32 -15.89
CA GLU A 27 1.72 -11.14 -15.09
C GLU A 27 0.96 -12.14 -14.23
N ALA A 28 -0.10 -11.70 -13.56
CA ALA A 28 -0.97 -12.56 -12.77
C ALA A 28 -1.60 -13.66 -13.64
N GLU A 29 -2.13 -13.32 -14.82
CA GLU A 29 -2.65 -14.31 -15.76
C GLU A 29 -1.58 -15.36 -16.12
N ARG A 30 -0.35 -14.94 -16.44
CA ARG A 30 0.73 -15.89 -16.77
C ARG A 30 1.05 -16.82 -15.60
N LEU A 31 1.08 -16.32 -14.37
CA LEU A 31 1.32 -17.16 -13.18
C LEU A 31 0.18 -18.16 -12.98
N VAL A 32 -1.07 -17.70 -13.09
CA VAL A 32 -2.27 -18.54 -12.97
C VAL A 32 -2.29 -19.68 -13.99
N HIS A 33 -1.90 -19.41 -15.24
CA HIS A 33 -1.85 -20.45 -16.28
C HIS A 33 -0.81 -21.52 -16.00
N ARG A 34 0.28 -21.20 -15.27
CA ARG A 34 1.35 -22.14 -14.91
C ARG A 34 1.00 -23.07 -13.74
N LEU A 35 -0.04 -22.75 -12.97
CA LEU A 35 -0.44 -23.57 -11.82
C LEU A 35 -0.80 -24.99 -12.27
N ARG A 36 -0.27 -25.98 -11.55
CA ARG A 36 -0.50 -27.41 -11.77
C ARG A 36 -0.66 -28.15 -10.44
N ASN A 37 -1.28 -29.33 -10.48
CA ASN A 37 -1.29 -30.23 -9.33
C ASN A 37 0.03 -30.99 -9.21
N PHE A 38 0.45 -31.25 -7.98
CA PHE A 38 1.65 -32.04 -7.67
C PHE A 38 1.29 -33.37 -6.99
N ASP A 39 2.15 -34.38 -7.17
CA ASP A 39 2.11 -35.57 -6.32
C ASP A 39 2.82 -35.29 -4.98
N ILE A 40 2.48 -36.05 -3.95
CA ILE A 40 3.08 -35.93 -2.62
C ILE A 40 4.59 -36.17 -2.60
N SER A 41 5.09 -36.94 -3.57
CA SER A 41 6.52 -37.19 -3.78
C SER A 41 7.27 -36.00 -4.41
N GLU A 42 6.57 -35.04 -5.00
CA GLU A 42 7.16 -33.85 -5.64
C GLU A 42 7.25 -32.63 -4.70
N VAL A 43 6.73 -32.73 -3.47
CA VAL A 43 6.72 -31.62 -2.50
C VAL A 43 8.13 -31.27 -2.05
N GLY A 44 8.56 -30.06 -2.35
CA GLY A 44 9.94 -29.58 -2.14
C GLY A 44 10.82 -29.69 -3.39
N SER A 45 10.31 -30.21 -4.50
CA SER A 45 10.98 -30.12 -5.80
C SER A 45 11.13 -28.66 -6.26
N PRO A 46 12.10 -28.35 -7.15
CA PRO A 46 12.25 -26.99 -7.69
C PRO A 46 10.98 -26.45 -8.36
N ALA A 47 10.25 -27.29 -9.09
CA ALA A 47 8.99 -26.89 -9.73
C ALA A 47 7.89 -26.57 -8.70
N TRP A 48 7.85 -27.32 -7.59
CA TRP A 48 6.93 -27.06 -6.49
C TRP A 48 7.26 -25.75 -5.78
N LEU A 49 8.55 -25.46 -5.53
CA LEU A 49 9.00 -24.20 -4.94
C LEU A 49 8.67 -23.00 -5.83
N GLU A 50 8.80 -23.12 -7.16
CA GLU A 50 8.37 -22.07 -8.09
C GLU A 50 6.85 -21.82 -8.02
N GLN A 51 6.04 -22.86 -7.85
CA GLN A 51 4.60 -22.69 -7.64
C GLN A 51 4.29 -22.07 -6.28
N HIS A 52 5.02 -22.43 -5.23
CA HIS A 52 4.89 -21.78 -3.92
C HIS A 52 5.12 -20.27 -4.03
N ASP A 53 6.20 -19.84 -4.68
CA ASP A 53 6.48 -18.42 -4.90
C ASP A 53 5.38 -17.73 -5.72
N ALA A 54 4.85 -18.40 -6.75
CA ALA A 54 3.75 -17.88 -7.55
C ALA A 54 2.45 -17.72 -6.73
N VAL A 55 2.14 -18.69 -5.86
CA VAL A 55 0.98 -18.63 -4.95
C VAL A 55 1.14 -17.46 -3.97
N GLU A 56 2.33 -17.24 -3.41
CA GLU A 56 2.57 -16.10 -2.52
C GLU A 56 2.38 -14.75 -3.23
N GLN A 57 2.87 -14.62 -4.47
CA GLN A 57 2.70 -13.40 -5.27
C GLN A 57 1.23 -13.12 -5.59
N LEU A 58 0.49 -14.15 -6.02
CA LEU A 58 -0.94 -14.05 -6.29
C LEU A 58 -1.72 -13.71 -5.02
N ASN A 59 -1.37 -14.31 -3.88
CA ASN A 59 -1.98 -14.03 -2.59
C ASN A 59 -1.78 -12.57 -2.17
N LEU A 60 -0.54 -12.07 -2.20
CA LEU A 60 -0.25 -10.67 -1.87
C LEU A 60 -1.06 -9.72 -2.75
N GLN A 61 -1.08 -9.95 -4.06
CA GLN A 61 -1.79 -9.08 -4.99
C GLN A 61 -3.31 -9.16 -4.83
N ALA A 62 -3.88 -10.34 -4.54
CA ALA A 62 -5.32 -10.49 -4.28
C ALA A 62 -5.76 -9.68 -3.05
N HIS A 63 -4.97 -9.69 -1.97
CA HIS A 63 -5.22 -8.86 -0.79
C HIS A 63 -5.09 -7.37 -1.09
N LEU A 64 -4.10 -6.96 -1.88
CA LEU A 64 -3.95 -5.56 -2.30
C LEU A 64 -5.16 -5.09 -3.13
N ASN A 65 -5.65 -5.92 -4.05
CA ASN A 65 -6.83 -5.61 -4.85
C ASN A 65 -8.07 -5.40 -3.95
N ALA A 66 -8.29 -6.29 -2.99
CA ALA A 66 -9.41 -6.21 -2.05
C ALA A 66 -9.30 -4.96 -1.14
N GLN A 67 -8.11 -4.67 -0.59
CA GLN A 67 -7.87 -3.51 0.27
C GLN A 67 -8.03 -2.18 -0.47
N ALA A 68 -7.60 -2.12 -1.74
CA ALA A 68 -7.74 -0.93 -2.56
C ALA A 68 -9.16 -0.72 -3.10
N HIS A 69 -10.07 -1.68 -2.89
CA HIS A 69 -11.38 -1.73 -3.55
C HIS A 69 -11.27 -1.54 -5.07
N ALA A 70 -10.23 -2.14 -5.65
CA ALA A 70 -9.90 -2.06 -7.07
C ALA A 70 -10.38 -3.30 -7.83
N ASP A 71 -10.14 -3.33 -9.14
CA ASP A 71 -10.48 -4.49 -9.97
C ASP A 71 -9.73 -5.76 -9.49
N GLU A 72 -10.49 -6.80 -9.13
CA GLU A 72 -9.97 -8.06 -8.60
C GLU A 72 -9.43 -8.98 -9.70
N TYR A 73 -8.53 -8.49 -10.56
CA TYR A 73 -8.05 -9.23 -11.73
C TYR A 73 -7.38 -10.57 -11.40
N VAL A 74 -6.81 -10.75 -10.21
CA VAL A 74 -6.27 -12.05 -9.77
C VAL A 74 -7.38 -13.09 -9.61
N LYS A 75 -8.51 -12.69 -9.01
CA LYS A 75 -9.70 -13.54 -8.85
C LYS A 75 -10.27 -13.89 -10.21
N GLU A 76 -10.46 -12.89 -11.07
CA GLU A 76 -10.98 -13.09 -12.44
C GLU A 76 -10.09 -14.01 -13.28
N ALA A 77 -8.77 -13.89 -13.17
CA ALA A 77 -7.84 -14.77 -13.85
C ALA A 77 -7.94 -16.23 -13.35
N LEU A 78 -8.01 -16.44 -12.03
CA LEU A 78 -8.16 -17.77 -11.43
C LEU A 78 -9.50 -18.44 -11.78
N LEU A 79 -10.57 -17.65 -11.81
CA LEU A 79 -11.90 -18.06 -12.27
C LEU A 79 -11.88 -18.48 -13.75
N SER A 80 -11.38 -17.59 -14.61
CA SER A 80 -11.34 -17.80 -16.07
C SER A 80 -10.50 -19.00 -16.48
N ALA A 81 -9.45 -19.32 -15.71
CA ALA A 81 -8.56 -20.45 -15.96
C ALA A 81 -8.94 -21.73 -15.20
N ASP A 82 -10.08 -21.75 -14.50
CA ASP A 82 -10.57 -22.89 -13.69
C ASP A 82 -9.49 -23.44 -12.73
N ARG A 83 -8.82 -22.54 -12.01
CA ARG A 83 -7.71 -22.89 -11.11
C ARG A 83 -8.13 -23.01 -9.64
N LEU A 84 -9.35 -22.64 -9.27
CA LEU A 84 -9.81 -22.71 -7.88
C LEU A 84 -9.88 -24.16 -7.37
N THR A 85 -10.41 -25.07 -8.18
CA THR A 85 -10.42 -26.51 -7.88
C THR A 85 -9.01 -27.07 -7.69
N LEU A 86 -8.05 -26.58 -8.47
CA LEU A 86 -6.65 -26.96 -8.34
C LEU A 86 -6.07 -26.50 -7.01
N LEU A 87 -6.30 -25.24 -6.61
CA LEU A 87 -5.83 -24.71 -5.33
C LEU A 87 -6.40 -25.49 -4.13
N ALA A 88 -7.68 -25.87 -4.18
CA ALA A 88 -8.29 -26.71 -3.15
C ALA A 88 -7.63 -28.09 -3.06
N ARG A 89 -7.29 -28.72 -4.19
CA ARG A 89 -6.56 -30.00 -4.22
C ARG A 89 -5.14 -29.89 -3.67
N GLU A 90 -4.42 -28.83 -4.03
CA GLU A 90 -3.09 -28.55 -3.49
C GLU A 90 -3.12 -28.27 -1.99
N LEU A 91 -4.19 -27.64 -1.48
CA LEU A 91 -4.37 -27.41 -0.04
C LEU A 91 -4.48 -28.75 0.72
N LEU A 92 -5.27 -29.69 0.18
CA LEU A 92 -5.39 -31.04 0.76
C LEU A 92 -4.08 -31.82 0.67
N LEU A 93 -3.32 -31.66 -0.41
CA LEU A 93 -1.98 -32.23 -0.54
C LEU A 93 -1.04 -31.72 0.55
N ALA A 94 -1.02 -30.40 0.78
CA ALA A 94 -0.21 -29.76 1.80
C ALA A 94 -0.61 -30.22 3.22
N GLU A 95 -1.92 -30.36 3.48
CA GLU A 95 -2.42 -30.92 4.74
C GLU A 95 -1.92 -32.35 4.98
N VAL A 96 -2.04 -33.23 3.97
CA VAL A 96 -1.60 -34.63 4.09
C VAL A 96 -0.08 -34.72 4.25
N TRP A 97 0.68 -33.89 3.53
CA TRP A 97 2.13 -33.79 3.69
C TRP A 97 2.51 -33.40 5.12
N ARG A 98 1.86 -32.38 5.69
CA ARG A 98 2.06 -31.95 7.08
C ARG A 98 1.74 -33.07 8.07
N GLU A 99 0.69 -33.85 7.84
CA GLU A 99 0.27 -34.89 8.78
C GLU A 99 1.08 -36.18 8.68
N ARG A 100 1.58 -36.53 7.50
CA ARG A 100 2.22 -37.84 7.24
C ARG A 100 3.72 -37.77 7.02
N LEU A 101 4.22 -36.77 6.29
CA LEU A 101 5.63 -36.66 5.93
C LEU A 101 6.41 -35.75 6.87
N LEU A 102 5.86 -34.59 7.27
CA LEU A 102 6.56 -33.67 8.18
C LEU A 102 7.06 -34.35 9.47
N PRO A 103 6.31 -35.23 10.16
CA PRO A 103 6.81 -35.91 11.37
C PRO A 103 8.00 -36.86 11.11
N LEU A 104 8.14 -37.37 9.89
CA LEU A 104 9.28 -38.21 9.48
C LEU A 104 10.48 -37.35 9.07
N LEU A 105 10.22 -36.12 8.59
CA LEU A 105 11.23 -35.21 8.04
C LEU A 105 11.69 -34.14 9.05
N GLU A 106 10.98 -33.88 10.14
CA GLU A 106 11.21 -32.74 11.05
C GLU A 106 12.65 -32.65 11.57
N ARG A 107 13.29 -33.78 11.89
CA ARG A 107 14.68 -33.81 12.37
C ARG A 107 15.66 -33.42 11.26
N HIS A 108 15.45 -33.95 10.06
CA HIS A 108 16.26 -33.62 8.89
C HIS A 108 16.07 -32.16 8.49
N LEU A 109 14.84 -31.66 8.48
CA LEU A 109 14.53 -30.26 8.19
C LEU A 109 15.17 -29.31 9.20
N ALA A 110 15.15 -29.66 10.49
CA ALA A 110 15.72 -28.82 11.54
C ALA A 110 17.25 -28.82 11.58
N GLU A 111 17.90 -29.96 11.31
CA GLU A 111 19.35 -30.13 11.50
C GLU A 111 20.15 -30.02 10.21
N ARG A 112 19.54 -30.31 9.07
CA ARG A 112 20.23 -30.40 7.78
C ARG A 112 19.80 -29.34 6.79
N CYS A 113 18.54 -28.91 6.80
CA CYS A 113 18.05 -27.89 5.85
C CYS A 113 18.26 -26.47 6.39
N ASP A 114 18.33 -25.50 5.48
CA ASP A 114 18.26 -24.10 5.85
C ASP A 114 16.85 -23.70 6.31
N SER A 115 16.78 -22.66 7.14
CA SER A 115 15.52 -22.21 7.74
C SER A 115 14.51 -21.69 6.71
N VAL A 116 14.96 -21.18 5.55
CA VAL A 116 14.08 -20.65 4.50
C VAL A 116 13.34 -21.81 3.84
N THR A 117 14.06 -22.85 3.42
CA THR A 117 13.46 -24.05 2.81
C THR A 117 12.47 -24.72 3.77
N ALA A 118 12.84 -24.88 5.05
CA ALA A 118 11.95 -25.47 6.04
C ALA A 118 10.68 -24.63 6.26
N TYR A 119 10.81 -23.30 6.26
CA TYR A 119 9.67 -22.38 6.36
C TYR A 119 8.76 -22.46 5.14
N GLN A 120 9.31 -22.42 3.91
CA GLN A 120 8.51 -22.49 2.67
C GLN A 120 7.65 -23.76 2.62
N LEU A 121 8.24 -24.91 2.99
CA LEU A 121 7.53 -26.19 3.07
C LEU A 121 6.38 -26.15 4.09
N ALA A 122 6.64 -25.61 5.27
CA ALA A 122 5.61 -25.50 6.31
C ALA A 122 4.52 -24.48 5.95
N TYR A 123 4.90 -23.36 5.34
CA TYR A 123 4.04 -22.21 5.07
C TYR A 123 3.09 -22.40 3.88
N HIS A 124 3.40 -23.31 2.95
CA HIS A 124 2.60 -23.47 1.74
C HIS A 124 1.11 -23.76 1.99
N GLU A 125 0.78 -24.56 3.00
CA GLU A 125 -0.63 -24.78 3.39
C GLU A 125 -1.32 -23.47 3.78
N ALA A 126 -0.65 -22.63 4.58
CA ALA A 126 -1.18 -21.33 5.00
C ALA A 126 -1.27 -20.34 3.83
N ALA A 127 -0.33 -20.38 2.89
CA ALA A 127 -0.36 -19.54 1.69
C ALA A 127 -1.57 -19.88 0.79
N LEU A 128 -1.83 -21.18 0.57
CA LEU A 128 -3.00 -21.65 -0.16
C LEU A 128 -4.30 -21.31 0.55
N ALA A 129 -4.37 -21.55 1.87
CA ALA A 129 -5.55 -21.23 2.68
C ALA A 129 -5.87 -19.74 2.66
N ASN A 130 -4.86 -18.87 2.78
CA ASN A 130 -5.03 -17.42 2.77
C ASN A 130 -5.45 -16.89 1.38
N LEU A 131 -4.90 -17.47 0.31
CA LEU A 131 -5.34 -17.15 -1.06
C LEU A 131 -6.80 -17.60 -1.28
N LEU A 132 -7.17 -18.81 -0.86
CA LEU A 132 -8.55 -19.27 -0.95
C LEU A 132 -9.50 -18.46 -0.06
N GLU A 133 -9.06 -17.99 1.10
CA GLU A 133 -9.85 -17.12 1.98
C GLU A 133 -10.27 -15.83 1.26
N VAL A 134 -9.34 -15.12 0.62
CA VAL A 134 -9.70 -13.88 -0.09
C VAL A 134 -10.58 -14.15 -1.32
N LEU A 135 -10.37 -15.26 -2.02
CA LEU A 135 -11.14 -15.61 -3.23
C LEU A 135 -12.58 -16.07 -2.89
N LEU A 136 -12.73 -16.97 -1.92
CA LEU A 136 -14.02 -17.59 -1.56
C LEU A 136 -14.93 -16.67 -0.76
N TYR A 137 -14.48 -15.46 -0.44
CA TYR A 137 -15.38 -14.39 0.00
C TYR A 137 -16.51 -14.18 -1.03
N HIS A 138 -16.18 -14.28 -2.32
CA HIS A 138 -17.12 -14.09 -3.41
C HIS A 138 -17.88 -15.39 -3.74
N GLN A 139 -19.18 -15.24 -3.98
CA GLN A 139 -20.08 -16.36 -4.25
C GLN A 139 -19.75 -17.09 -5.56
N ASP A 140 -19.42 -16.35 -6.62
CA ASP A 140 -19.03 -16.88 -7.93
C ASP A 140 -17.76 -17.74 -7.86
N ALA A 141 -16.80 -17.36 -6.99
CA ALA A 141 -15.64 -18.18 -6.69
C ALA A 141 -16.00 -19.51 -6.02
N CYS A 142 -16.95 -19.50 -5.08
CA CYS A 142 -17.44 -20.75 -4.48
C CYS A 142 -18.15 -21.64 -5.51
N GLU A 143 -18.98 -21.08 -6.38
CA GLU A 143 -19.71 -21.82 -7.43
C GLU A 143 -18.79 -22.40 -8.51
N ALA A 144 -17.66 -21.76 -8.78
CA ALA A 144 -16.68 -22.23 -9.76
C ALA A 144 -15.82 -23.41 -9.27
N VAL A 145 -15.75 -23.66 -7.95
CA VAL A 145 -15.00 -24.80 -7.41
C VAL A 145 -15.82 -26.08 -7.63
N ALA A 146 -15.18 -27.13 -8.15
CA ALA A 146 -15.84 -28.41 -8.38
C ALA A 146 -16.43 -28.98 -7.08
N GLU A 147 -17.63 -29.56 -7.18
CA GLU A 147 -18.41 -30.03 -6.02
C GLU A 147 -17.61 -31.00 -5.14
N GLU A 148 -16.87 -31.94 -5.74
CA GLU A 148 -16.04 -32.89 -5.00
C GLU A 148 -14.93 -32.21 -4.17
N ALA A 149 -14.39 -31.10 -4.66
CA ALA A 149 -13.36 -30.34 -3.97
C ALA A 149 -13.96 -29.45 -2.88
N LEU A 150 -15.17 -28.91 -3.08
CA LEU A 150 -15.90 -28.16 -2.05
C LEU A 150 -16.25 -29.03 -0.84
N VAL A 151 -16.70 -30.26 -1.07
CA VAL A 151 -16.99 -31.21 0.02
C VAL A 151 -15.72 -31.49 0.85
N GLU A 152 -14.59 -31.74 0.20
CA GLU A 152 -13.31 -31.94 0.89
C GLU A 152 -12.80 -30.67 1.59
N LEU A 153 -13.04 -29.49 1.00
CA LEU A 153 -12.69 -28.21 1.60
C LEU A 153 -13.52 -27.95 2.86
N ALA A 154 -14.81 -28.31 2.86
CA ALA A 154 -15.66 -28.26 4.05
C ALA A 154 -15.11 -29.16 5.17
N ASP A 155 -14.59 -30.34 4.83
CA ASP A 155 -13.96 -31.24 5.79
C ASP A 155 -12.62 -30.72 6.32
N TRP A 156 -11.81 -30.09 5.46
CA TRP A 156 -10.59 -29.41 5.88
C TRP A 156 -10.90 -28.27 6.85
N CYS A 157 -11.94 -27.48 6.56
CA CYS A 157 -12.43 -26.43 7.44
C CYS A 157 -12.90 -26.98 8.80
N ALA A 158 -13.62 -28.11 8.81
CA ALA A 158 -14.05 -28.77 10.04
C ALA A 158 -12.86 -29.20 10.91
N ARG A 159 -11.82 -29.81 10.29
CA ARG A 159 -10.57 -30.14 11.00
C ARG A 159 -9.83 -28.91 11.53
N CYS A 160 -9.92 -27.77 10.83
CA CYS A 160 -9.38 -26.50 11.33
C CYS A 160 -10.12 -26.04 12.59
N VAL A 161 -11.46 -26.09 12.60
CA VAL A 161 -12.27 -25.74 13.78
C VAL A 161 -11.98 -26.67 14.96
N ASP A 162 -11.90 -27.98 14.71
CA ASP A 162 -11.54 -28.97 15.73
C ASP A 162 -10.16 -28.70 16.33
N TYR A 163 -9.19 -28.35 15.48
CA TYR A 163 -7.86 -27.94 15.92
C TYR A 163 -7.92 -26.67 16.77
N LEU A 164 -8.65 -25.64 16.36
CA LEU A 164 -8.80 -24.38 17.11
C LEU A 164 -9.44 -24.59 18.49
N ALA A 165 -10.38 -25.54 18.60
CA ALA A 165 -11.00 -25.92 19.87
C ALA A 165 -10.08 -26.81 20.76
N SER A 166 -9.00 -27.35 20.19
CA SER A 166 -8.14 -28.31 20.89
C SER A 166 -7.22 -27.66 21.95
N PRO A 167 -6.72 -28.44 22.92
CA PRO A 167 -5.62 -28.00 23.79
C PRO A 167 -4.32 -27.69 23.04
N GLU A 168 -4.15 -28.21 21.82
CA GLU A 168 -2.96 -27.95 21.00
C GLU A 168 -2.92 -26.49 20.52
N ALA A 169 -4.01 -26.00 19.94
CA ALA A 169 -4.12 -24.59 19.51
C ALA A 169 -3.93 -23.63 20.69
N ARG A 170 -4.46 -23.96 21.88
CA ARG A 170 -4.24 -23.16 23.09
C ARG A 170 -2.77 -23.06 23.49
N ARG A 171 -2.00 -24.16 23.35
CA ARG A 171 -0.55 -24.15 23.62
C ARG A 171 0.25 -23.40 22.56
N ALA A 172 -0.20 -23.41 21.31
CA ALA A 172 0.38 -22.63 20.23
C ALA A 172 0.12 -21.13 20.40
N ALA A 173 -1.09 -20.75 20.82
CA ALA A 173 -1.48 -19.36 21.06
C ALA A 173 -0.89 -18.77 22.34
N ALA A 174 -0.55 -19.60 23.35
CA ALA A 174 -0.07 -19.15 24.64
C ALA A 174 1.15 -18.21 24.54
N TRP A 175 1.10 -17.10 25.28
CA TRP A 175 2.25 -16.20 25.40
C TRP A 175 3.42 -16.92 26.07
N ARG A 176 4.61 -16.79 25.48
CA ARG A 176 5.85 -17.32 26.03
C ARG A 176 6.85 -16.18 26.18
N GLU A 177 7.14 -15.81 27.42
CA GLU A 177 8.23 -14.89 27.69
C GLU A 177 9.55 -15.64 27.54
N ARG A 178 10.41 -15.17 26.64
CA ARG A 178 11.75 -15.70 26.45
C ARG A 178 12.74 -14.57 26.42
N SER A 179 13.80 -14.69 27.20
CA SER A 179 14.98 -13.86 27.08
C SER A 179 15.67 -14.09 25.72
N VAL A 180 16.51 -13.13 25.30
CA VAL A 180 17.30 -13.26 24.07
C VAL A 180 18.21 -14.50 24.14
N GLN A 181 18.74 -14.81 25.32
CA GLN A 181 19.61 -15.96 25.57
C GLN A 181 18.85 -17.29 25.39
N GLU A 182 17.61 -17.38 25.89
CA GLU A 182 16.77 -18.56 25.72
C GLU A 182 16.34 -18.79 24.27
N ARG A 183 16.13 -17.71 23.50
CA ARG A 183 15.83 -17.83 22.06
C ARG A 183 17.04 -18.34 21.27
N VAL A 184 18.25 -17.84 21.56
CA VAL A 184 19.47 -18.27 20.87
C VAL A 184 19.87 -19.70 21.26
N ALA A 185 19.59 -20.10 22.51
CA ALA A 185 19.88 -21.45 22.99
C ALA A 185 18.81 -22.49 22.62
N GLN A 186 17.75 -22.11 21.90
CA GLN A 186 16.66 -23.01 21.56
C GLN A 186 17.14 -24.09 20.58
N PRO A 187 16.82 -25.38 20.81
CA PRO A 187 17.21 -26.43 19.88
C PRO A 187 16.48 -26.27 18.53
N PRO A 188 17.15 -26.48 17.38
CA PRO A 188 16.58 -26.24 16.06
C PRO A 188 15.26 -26.98 15.79
N LEU A 189 15.12 -28.20 16.33
CA LEU A 189 13.90 -28.99 16.21
C LEU A 189 12.71 -28.37 16.95
N GLU A 190 12.94 -27.77 18.13
CA GLU A 190 11.88 -27.10 18.88
C GLU A 190 11.48 -25.79 18.19
N GLU A 191 12.46 -25.04 17.66
CA GLU A 191 12.19 -23.85 16.85
C GLU A 191 11.33 -24.20 15.63
N LEU A 192 11.70 -25.23 14.86
CA LEU A 192 10.92 -25.67 13.70
C LEU A 192 9.48 -26.05 14.08
N ARG A 193 9.30 -26.83 15.15
CA ARG A 193 7.97 -27.25 15.62
C ARG A 193 7.10 -26.07 16.03
N GLU A 194 7.68 -25.07 16.67
CA GLU A 194 6.95 -23.85 17.02
C GLU A 194 6.53 -23.07 15.79
N ARG A 195 7.42 -22.92 14.80
CA ARG A 195 7.06 -22.27 13.53
C ARG A 195 5.97 -23.01 12.79
N CYS A 196 6.07 -24.33 12.68
CA CYS A 196 4.99 -25.14 12.11
C CYS A 196 3.67 -24.97 12.89
N GLY A 197 3.73 -24.84 14.21
CA GLY A 197 2.57 -24.56 15.05
C GLY A 197 1.94 -23.19 14.79
N GLU A 198 2.75 -22.13 14.68
CA GLU A 198 2.30 -20.77 14.35
C GLU A 198 1.65 -20.72 12.96
N VAL A 199 2.27 -21.38 11.98
CA VAL A 199 1.76 -21.47 10.60
C VAL A 199 0.44 -22.25 10.55
N ARG A 200 0.36 -23.41 11.22
CA ARG A 200 -0.88 -24.20 11.33
C ARG A 200 -1.98 -23.40 11.99
N PHE A 201 -1.65 -22.61 13.02
CA PHE A 201 -2.61 -21.72 13.68
C PHE A 201 -3.17 -20.67 12.72
N GLY A 202 -2.32 -20.02 11.93
CA GLY A 202 -2.75 -19.08 10.89
C GLY A 202 -3.63 -19.75 9.82
N ALA A 203 -3.23 -20.91 9.31
CA ALA A 203 -4.01 -21.67 8.32
C ALA A 203 -5.39 -22.07 8.87
N ALA A 204 -5.46 -22.48 10.14
CA ALA A 204 -6.73 -22.86 10.77
C ALA A 204 -7.69 -21.68 10.95
N LEU A 205 -7.17 -20.47 11.21
CA LEU A 205 -7.98 -19.25 11.24
C LEU A 205 -8.53 -18.91 9.85
N CYS A 206 -7.73 -19.07 8.79
CA CYS A 206 -8.22 -18.96 7.41
C CYS A 206 -9.34 -19.98 7.16
N GLY A 207 -9.17 -21.23 7.65
CA GLY A 207 -10.19 -22.27 7.57
C GLY A 207 -11.50 -21.94 8.28
N LEU A 208 -11.45 -21.27 9.44
CA LEU A 208 -12.65 -20.76 10.10
C LEU A 208 -13.37 -19.70 9.23
N THR A 209 -12.61 -18.80 8.59
CA THR A 209 -13.20 -17.80 7.69
C THR A 209 -13.80 -18.44 6.43
N ILE A 210 -13.07 -19.36 5.79
CA ILE A 210 -13.55 -20.09 4.61
C ILE A 210 -14.83 -20.86 4.95
N LEU A 211 -14.87 -21.54 6.11
CA LEU A 211 -16.07 -22.22 6.59
C LEU A 211 -17.27 -21.28 6.67
N ARG A 212 -17.07 -20.08 7.25
CA ARG A 212 -18.11 -19.06 7.33
C ARG A 212 -18.61 -18.66 5.94
N TYR A 213 -17.72 -18.51 4.95
CA TYR A 213 -18.13 -18.23 3.56
C TYR A 213 -18.92 -19.38 2.95
N LEU A 214 -18.48 -20.63 3.14
CA LEU A 214 -19.22 -21.79 2.68
C LEU A 214 -20.61 -21.88 3.33
N THR A 215 -20.76 -21.52 4.61
CA THR A 215 -22.06 -21.48 5.28
C THR A 215 -22.96 -20.35 4.78
N ASP A 216 -22.40 -19.17 4.49
CA ASP A 216 -23.15 -18.03 3.98
C ASP A 216 -23.67 -18.28 2.56
N HIS A 217 -22.86 -18.93 1.73
CA HIS A 217 -23.21 -19.25 0.35
C HIS A 217 -23.97 -20.58 0.22
N ALA A 218 -24.12 -21.34 1.31
CA ALA A 218 -24.66 -22.70 1.30
C ALA A 218 -26.01 -22.88 0.57
N PRO A 219 -26.99 -21.94 0.64
CA PRO A 219 -28.25 -22.07 -0.10
C PRO A 219 -28.09 -22.07 -1.63
N LYS A 220 -26.93 -21.61 -2.14
CA LYS A 220 -26.60 -21.55 -3.56
C LYS A 220 -25.59 -22.60 -3.99
N LEU A 221 -24.95 -23.27 -3.01
CA LEU A 221 -24.09 -24.41 -3.24
C LEU A 221 -24.92 -25.70 -3.34
N SER A 222 -24.27 -26.81 -3.68
CA SER A 222 -24.95 -28.09 -3.79
C SER A 222 -25.49 -28.60 -2.45
N LEU A 223 -26.52 -29.44 -2.53
CA LEU A 223 -27.10 -30.12 -1.36
C LEU A 223 -26.05 -30.97 -0.62
N SER A 224 -25.08 -31.54 -1.35
CA SER A 224 -24.00 -32.36 -0.80
C SER A 224 -23.13 -31.56 0.16
N VAL A 225 -22.72 -30.35 -0.24
CA VAL A 225 -21.89 -29.46 0.59
C VAL A 225 -22.64 -29.06 1.86
N LEU A 226 -23.89 -28.64 1.74
CA LEU A 226 -24.70 -28.25 2.90
C LEU A 226 -24.95 -29.44 3.86
N THR A 227 -25.23 -30.63 3.32
CA THR A 227 -25.40 -31.85 4.14
C THR A 227 -24.09 -32.22 4.84
N ARG A 228 -22.94 -32.09 4.17
CA ARG A 228 -21.62 -32.35 4.75
C ARG A 228 -21.33 -31.41 5.92
N ILE A 229 -21.55 -30.10 5.72
CA ILE A 229 -21.32 -29.07 6.75
C ILE A 229 -22.23 -29.28 7.97
N VAL A 230 -23.54 -29.51 7.75
CA VAL A 230 -24.54 -29.57 8.83
C VAL A 230 -24.54 -30.93 9.52
N THR A 231 -24.56 -32.03 8.77
CA THR A 231 -24.81 -33.37 9.30
C THR A 231 -23.51 -34.09 9.63
N THR A 232 -22.57 -34.13 8.68
CA THR A 232 -21.37 -34.96 8.82
C THR A 232 -20.30 -34.31 9.69
N ASN A 233 -20.05 -33.02 9.45
CA ASN A 233 -19.05 -32.25 10.20
C ASN A 233 -19.61 -31.67 11.52
N ASP A 234 -20.93 -31.74 11.72
CA ASP A 234 -21.64 -31.17 12.88
C ASP A 234 -21.16 -29.75 13.23
N THR A 235 -21.03 -28.92 12.19
CA THR A 235 -20.28 -27.65 12.27
C THR A 235 -20.83 -26.71 13.35
N ALA A 236 -22.15 -26.66 13.53
CA ALA A 236 -22.76 -25.83 14.55
C ALA A 236 -22.27 -26.21 15.96
N MET A 237 -22.13 -27.51 16.24
CA MET A 237 -21.64 -27.99 17.53
C MET A 237 -20.14 -27.78 17.68
N ALA A 238 -19.36 -27.96 16.61
CA ALA A 238 -17.92 -27.72 16.59
C ALA A 238 -17.54 -26.26 16.86
N LEU A 239 -18.40 -25.31 16.47
CA LEU A 239 -18.20 -23.87 16.69
C LEU A 239 -18.48 -23.41 18.14
N LEU A 240 -19.36 -24.10 18.88
CA LEU A 240 -19.76 -23.67 20.24
C LEU A 240 -18.60 -23.53 21.23
N PRO A 241 -17.64 -24.49 21.33
CA PRO A 241 -16.48 -24.35 22.21
C PRO A 241 -15.65 -23.08 21.96
N LEU A 242 -15.61 -22.58 20.72
CA LEU A 242 -14.86 -21.38 20.38
C LEU A 242 -15.48 -20.08 20.95
N LEU A 243 -16.78 -20.10 21.27
CA LEU A 243 -17.43 -18.98 21.99
C LEU A 243 -16.98 -18.90 23.46
N GLU A 244 -16.65 -20.04 24.06
CA GLU A 244 -16.20 -20.14 25.45
C GLU A 244 -14.70 -19.92 25.58
N HIS A 245 -13.95 -20.51 24.65
CA HIS A 245 -12.50 -20.54 24.65
C HIS A 245 -11.98 -20.03 23.31
N LYS A 246 -11.68 -18.73 23.26
CA LYS A 246 -11.22 -18.04 22.06
C LYS A 246 -9.71 -18.20 21.90
N PRO A 247 -9.21 -19.05 20.99
CA PRO A 247 -7.77 -19.30 20.89
C PRO A 247 -7.00 -18.12 20.26
N TRP A 248 -7.68 -17.17 19.60
CA TRP A 248 -7.13 -15.91 19.08
C TRP A 248 -7.08 -14.78 20.12
N GLN A 249 -7.37 -15.06 21.38
CA GLN A 249 -7.23 -14.10 22.49
C GLN A 249 -6.27 -14.67 23.53
N ARG A 250 -5.35 -13.84 24.03
CA ARG A 250 -4.41 -14.25 25.08
C ARG A 250 -4.06 -13.09 26.01
N ARG A 251 -3.29 -13.40 27.05
CA ARG A 251 -2.62 -12.40 27.90
C ARG A 251 -1.14 -12.38 27.58
N GLY A 252 -0.67 -11.25 27.06
CA GLY A 252 0.74 -11.01 26.72
C GLY A 252 1.58 -10.61 27.92
N ARG A 253 2.67 -9.89 27.65
CA ARG A 253 3.59 -9.37 28.67
C ARG A 253 2.84 -8.54 29.72
N GLY A 254 3.10 -8.81 31.00
CA GLY A 254 2.47 -8.10 32.12
C GLY A 254 0.97 -8.35 32.27
N GLY A 255 0.41 -9.35 31.58
CA GLY A 255 -1.01 -9.70 31.65
C GLY A 255 -1.93 -8.84 30.78
N ALA A 256 -1.36 -8.00 29.90
CA ALA A 256 -2.11 -7.18 28.95
C ALA A 256 -2.87 -8.06 27.94
N PRO A 257 -4.12 -7.72 27.59
CA PRO A 257 -4.87 -8.46 26.59
C PRO A 257 -4.26 -8.30 25.20
N GLU A 258 -4.04 -9.41 24.51
CA GLU A 258 -3.61 -9.46 23.11
C GLU A 258 -4.63 -10.25 22.28
N VAL A 259 -4.80 -9.84 21.04
CA VAL A 259 -5.64 -10.50 20.04
C VAL A 259 -4.82 -10.80 18.79
N PHE A 260 -5.09 -11.93 18.16
CA PHE A 260 -4.46 -12.28 16.89
C PHE A 260 -5.24 -11.61 15.75
N GLN A 261 -4.60 -10.67 15.05
CA GLN A 261 -5.17 -9.93 13.91
C GLN A 261 -4.07 -9.62 12.89
N GLY A 262 -4.40 -9.69 11.60
CA GLY A 262 -3.45 -9.37 10.52
C GLY A 262 -2.19 -10.27 10.53
N GLY A 263 -2.33 -11.53 10.94
CA GLY A 263 -1.21 -12.49 11.01
C GLY A 263 -0.26 -12.28 12.19
N ALA A 264 -0.58 -11.39 13.13
CA ALA A 264 0.25 -11.13 14.30
C ALA A 264 -0.57 -10.95 15.58
N TRP A 265 0.08 -11.18 16.72
CA TRP A 265 -0.48 -10.84 18.02
C TRP A 265 -0.33 -9.35 18.28
N GLN A 266 -1.43 -8.67 18.59
CA GLN A 266 -1.49 -7.23 18.80
C GLN A 266 -2.09 -6.93 20.18
N ALA A 267 -1.52 -5.95 20.88
CA ALA A 267 -2.06 -5.48 22.16
C ALA A 267 -3.41 -4.78 21.93
N VAL A 268 -4.37 -5.01 22.82
CA VAL A 268 -5.69 -4.38 22.74
C VAL A 268 -5.72 -3.11 23.58
N GLU A 269 -5.90 -1.98 22.92
CA GLU A 269 -6.09 -0.69 23.56
C GLU A 269 -7.34 -0.69 24.46
N PRO A 270 -7.34 0.07 25.58
CA PRO A 270 -8.47 0.09 26.51
C PRO A 270 -9.83 0.39 25.86
N ALA A 271 -9.84 1.25 24.84
CA ALA A 271 -11.05 1.61 24.09
C ALA A 271 -11.63 0.44 23.27
N ASP A 272 -10.78 -0.46 22.78
CA ASP A 272 -11.16 -1.54 21.87
C ASP A 272 -11.43 -2.87 22.59
N ARG A 273 -11.25 -2.94 23.91
CA ARG A 273 -11.42 -4.19 24.71
C ARG A 273 -12.79 -4.83 24.59
N HIS A 274 -13.80 -4.02 24.28
CA HIS A 274 -15.18 -4.45 24.15
C HIS A 274 -15.58 -4.71 22.69
N ARG A 275 -14.69 -4.43 21.72
CA ARG A 275 -14.96 -4.67 20.31
C ARG A 275 -14.89 -6.15 19.99
N VAL A 276 -15.86 -6.61 19.22
CA VAL A 276 -15.88 -7.97 18.68
C VAL A 276 -14.71 -8.10 17.71
N THR A 277 -13.86 -9.10 17.92
CA THR A 277 -12.73 -9.34 17.02
C THR A 277 -13.21 -9.94 15.70
N GLN A 278 -12.40 -9.84 14.65
CA GLN A 278 -12.74 -10.41 13.33
C GLN A 278 -13.11 -11.90 13.43
N HIS A 279 -12.29 -12.70 14.11
CA HIS A 279 -12.51 -14.14 14.29
C HIS A 279 -13.75 -14.44 15.14
N ASP A 280 -14.04 -13.63 16.16
CA ASP A 280 -15.31 -13.74 16.90
C ASP A 280 -16.51 -13.53 15.97
N GLY A 281 -16.42 -12.52 15.09
CA GLY A 281 -17.41 -12.27 14.06
C GLY A 281 -17.62 -13.48 13.15
N GLN A 282 -16.55 -14.17 12.72
CA GLN A 282 -16.68 -15.35 11.86
C GLN A 282 -17.46 -16.48 12.52
N VAL A 283 -17.19 -16.78 13.80
CA VAL A 283 -17.94 -17.81 14.55
C VAL A 283 -19.43 -17.43 14.66
N TRP A 284 -19.70 -16.19 15.05
CA TRP A 284 -21.08 -15.71 15.23
C TRP A 284 -21.87 -15.70 13.93
N LEU A 285 -21.25 -15.26 12.83
CA LEU A 285 -21.90 -15.20 11.53
C LEU A 285 -22.11 -16.61 10.94
N ALA A 286 -21.15 -17.53 11.10
CA ALA A 286 -21.35 -18.93 10.72
C ALA A 286 -22.49 -19.60 11.51
N LEU A 287 -22.57 -19.37 12.82
CA LEU A 287 -23.69 -19.87 13.66
C LEU A 287 -25.02 -19.25 13.25
N HIS A 288 -25.04 -17.95 12.92
CA HIS A 288 -26.21 -17.30 12.37
C HIS A 288 -26.65 -17.97 11.06
N SER A 289 -25.74 -18.18 10.10
CA SER A 289 -26.06 -18.78 8.80
C SER A 289 -26.53 -20.24 8.93
N LEU A 290 -26.04 -21.00 9.90
CA LEU A 290 -26.46 -22.38 10.13
C LEU A 290 -27.80 -22.53 10.86
N LEU A 291 -28.11 -21.62 11.81
CA LEU A 291 -29.24 -21.78 12.73
C LEU A 291 -30.39 -20.82 12.43
N ALA A 292 -30.10 -19.62 11.93
CA ALA A 292 -31.11 -18.63 11.60
C ALA A 292 -31.68 -18.84 10.18
N ASP A 293 -30.91 -19.47 9.29
CA ASP A 293 -31.41 -19.94 7.99
C ASP A 293 -32.25 -21.22 8.17
N GLY A 294 -33.41 -21.24 7.53
CA GLY A 294 -34.34 -22.37 7.58
C GLY A 294 -33.79 -23.62 6.89
N GLU A 295 -33.01 -23.47 5.82
CA GLU A 295 -32.58 -24.64 5.03
C GLU A 295 -31.53 -25.48 5.78
N ALA A 296 -30.49 -24.83 6.30
CA ALA A 296 -29.45 -25.50 7.09
C ALA A 296 -30.03 -26.12 8.37
N ARG A 297 -30.86 -25.37 9.10
CA ARG A 297 -31.49 -25.84 10.33
C ARG A 297 -32.46 -27.00 10.10
N SER A 298 -33.18 -27.05 8.98
CA SER A 298 -34.11 -28.15 8.67
C SER A 298 -33.41 -29.51 8.51
N LYS A 299 -32.14 -29.49 8.07
CA LYS A 299 -31.30 -30.67 7.88
C LYS A 299 -30.64 -31.11 9.19
N MET A 300 -30.41 -30.17 10.10
CA MET A 300 -29.84 -30.42 11.42
C MET A 300 -30.77 -31.32 12.25
N ASP A 301 -30.17 -32.35 12.85
CA ASP A 301 -30.85 -33.17 13.85
C ASP A 301 -30.72 -32.49 15.22
N LEU A 302 -31.79 -31.84 15.66
CA LEU A 302 -31.87 -31.11 16.93
C LEU A 302 -32.32 -32.05 18.06
N SER A 303 -31.41 -32.93 18.47
CA SER A 303 -31.58 -33.77 19.66
C SER A 303 -31.61 -32.94 20.94
N GLU A 304 -32.15 -33.51 22.04
CA GLU A 304 -32.23 -32.84 23.35
C GLU A 304 -30.85 -32.31 23.80
N GLY A 305 -29.80 -33.14 23.70
CA GLY A 305 -28.44 -32.72 24.06
C GLY A 305 -27.86 -31.60 23.18
N ARG A 306 -28.20 -31.57 21.88
CA ARG A 306 -27.80 -30.47 20.98
C ARG A 306 -28.55 -29.19 21.30
N CYS A 307 -29.85 -29.28 21.59
CA CYS A 307 -30.65 -28.16 22.05
C CYS A 307 -30.08 -27.58 23.36
N GLU A 308 -29.75 -28.42 24.35
CA GLU A 308 -29.10 -27.97 25.59
C GLU A 308 -27.78 -27.26 25.34
N ALA A 309 -26.95 -27.77 24.42
CA ALA A 309 -25.68 -27.14 24.05
C ALA A 309 -25.90 -25.76 23.40
N LEU A 310 -26.84 -25.66 22.45
CA LEU A 310 -27.21 -24.40 21.79
C LEU A 310 -27.76 -23.37 22.79
N LEU A 311 -28.54 -23.80 23.77
CA LEU A 311 -29.08 -22.92 24.81
C LEU A 311 -28.00 -22.30 25.69
N ARG A 312 -26.81 -22.90 25.81
CA ARG A 312 -25.66 -22.27 26.51
C ARG A 312 -25.22 -20.98 25.83
N MET A 313 -25.47 -20.83 24.53
CA MET A 313 -25.14 -19.63 23.77
C MET A 313 -25.87 -18.38 24.31
N LYS A 314 -27.02 -18.56 24.99
CA LYS A 314 -27.80 -17.46 25.59
C LYS A 314 -26.97 -16.56 26.50
N ARG A 315 -26.02 -17.12 27.25
CA ARG A 315 -25.18 -16.35 28.19
C ARG A 315 -24.23 -15.38 27.49
N HIS A 316 -24.00 -15.56 26.19
CA HIS A 316 -23.10 -14.72 25.40
C HIS A 316 -23.83 -13.56 24.71
N PHE A 317 -25.16 -13.61 24.58
CA PHE A 317 -25.94 -12.49 24.08
C PHE A 317 -25.99 -11.36 25.11
N ASN A 318 -25.56 -10.18 24.68
CA ASN A 318 -25.62 -8.94 25.46
C ASN A 318 -25.86 -7.77 24.49
N GLU A 319 -26.39 -6.65 24.99
CA GLU A 319 -26.73 -5.49 24.15
C GLU A 319 -25.54 -4.99 23.32
N LEU A 320 -24.33 -4.99 23.90
CA LEU A 320 -23.13 -4.56 23.20
C LEU A 320 -22.78 -5.46 22.00
N LEU A 321 -22.93 -6.79 22.14
CA LEU A 321 -22.76 -7.74 21.03
C LEU A 321 -23.80 -7.49 19.94
N LEU A 322 -25.06 -7.27 20.33
CA LEU A 322 -26.16 -7.02 19.40
C LEU A 322 -26.07 -5.65 18.72
N ASP A 323 -25.44 -4.66 19.36
CA ASP A 323 -25.15 -3.36 18.75
C ASP A 323 -24.04 -3.47 17.71
N GLN A 324 -23.01 -4.28 17.98
CA GLN A 324 -21.90 -4.50 17.04
C GLN A 324 -22.26 -5.46 15.90
N LEU A 325 -23.11 -6.45 16.15
CA LEU A 325 -23.59 -7.43 15.17
C LEU A 325 -25.13 -7.56 15.23
N PRO A 326 -25.88 -6.59 14.66
CA PRO A 326 -27.34 -6.57 14.73
C PRO A 326 -28.05 -7.79 14.14
N VAL A 327 -27.41 -8.46 13.17
CA VAL A 327 -27.90 -9.70 12.55
C VAL A 327 -28.13 -10.82 13.56
N LEU A 328 -27.41 -10.80 14.70
CA LEU A 328 -27.55 -11.81 15.75
C LEU A 328 -28.87 -11.72 16.53
N ARG A 329 -29.66 -10.65 16.37
CA ARG A 329 -31.01 -10.59 16.97
C ARG A 329 -31.92 -11.70 16.44
N ASN A 330 -31.78 -12.06 15.16
CA ASN A 330 -32.52 -13.19 14.59
C ASN A 330 -32.04 -14.53 15.18
N LEU A 331 -30.72 -14.69 15.35
CA LEU A 331 -30.17 -15.87 16.00
C LEU A 331 -30.65 -15.99 17.45
N GLN A 332 -30.63 -14.90 18.22
CA GLN A 332 -31.14 -14.87 19.59
C GLN A 332 -32.60 -15.33 19.64
N ARG A 333 -33.45 -14.81 18.75
CA ARG A 333 -34.85 -15.24 18.63
C ARG A 333 -34.97 -16.74 18.39
N VAL A 334 -34.16 -17.30 17.49
CA VAL A 334 -34.14 -18.75 17.24
C VAL A 334 -33.77 -19.55 18.49
N ILE A 335 -32.73 -19.12 19.22
CA ILE A 335 -32.33 -19.79 20.46
C ILE A 335 -33.40 -19.65 21.56
N ASP A 336 -34.15 -18.55 21.57
CA ASP A 336 -35.30 -18.38 22.45
C ASP A 336 -36.46 -19.31 22.06
N GLU A 337 -36.80 -19.44 20.78
CA GLU A 337 -37.80 -20.39 20.27
C GLU A 337 -37.46 -21.84 20.66
N LEU A 338 -36.19 -22.24 20.52
CA LEU A 338 -35.69 -23.56 20.95
C LEU A 338 -35.89 -23.80 22.44
N ALA A 339 -35.74 -22.77 23.29
CA ALA A 339 -35.95 -22.89 24.73
C ALA A 339 -37.42 -23.17 25.10
N PHE A 340 -38.36 -22.74 24.27
CA PHE A 340 -39.79 -23.03 24.43
C PHE A 340 -40.21 -24.35 23.78
N GLY A 341 -39.25 -25.15 23.28
CA GLY A 341 -39.53 -26.41 22.57
C GLY A 341 -40.17 -26.21 21.20
N VAL A 342 -40.14 -24.99 20.66
CA VAL A 342 -40.71 -24.66 19.36
C VAL A 342 -39.63 -24.88 18.29
N ASN A 343 -39.65 -26.06 17.66
CA ASN A 343 -38.78 -26.34 16.52
C ASN A 343 -39.51 -26.11 15.19
N THR A 344 -39.69 -24.85 14.80
CA THR A 344 -40.45 -24.46 13.60
C THR A 344 -39.88 -25.02 12.29
N ALA A 345 -38.60 -25.38 12.26
CA ALA A 345 -37.91 -25.89 11.08
C ALA A 345 -38.03 -27.42 10.90
N GLN A 346 -38.37 -28.16 11.96
CA GLN A 346 -38.66 -29.58 11.88
C GLN A 346 -40.18 -29.76 11.85
N GLY A 347 -40.72 -30.04 10.66
CA GLY A 347 -42.16 -30.22 10.46
C GLY A 347 -42.74 -31.25 11.43
N VAL A 348 -43.85 -30.89 12.09
CA VAL A 348 -44.58 -31.76 13.01
C VAL A 348 -45.08 -33.00 12.25
N GLY A 349 -44.59 -34.19 12.61
CA GLY A 349 -45.27 -35.45 12.28
C GLY A 349 -44.80 -36.26 11.07
N SER A 350 -43.56 -36.11 10.61
CA SER A 350 -42.99 -37.11 9.70
C SER A 350 -41.57 -37.43 10.13
N ALA A 351 -41.32 -38.69 10.47
CA ALA A 351 -40.00 -39.27 10.29
C ALA A 351 -39.99 -39.77 8.84
N PRO A 352 -39.66 -38.93 7.83
CA PRO A 352 -39.44 -39.47 6.51
C PRO A 352 -38.24 -40.40 6.67
N THR A 353 -38.32 -41.59 6.09
CA THR A 353 -37.14 -42.39 5.77
C THR A 353 -36.23 -41.50 4.92
N ARG A 354 -35.30 -40.79 5.56
CA ARG A 354 -34.36 -39.88 4.92
C ARG A 354 -33.38 -40.79 4.17
N LEU A 355 -33.53 -40.87 2.85
CA LEU A 355 -32.48 -41.38 1.99
C LEU A 355 -31.35 -40.37 2.05
N ILE A 356 -30.29 -40.68 2.80
CA ILE A 356 -29.09 -39.86 2.86
C ILE A 356 -28.20 -40.30 1.69
N VAL A 357 -28.22 -39.50 0.61
CA VAL A 357 -27.24 -39.62 -0.48
C VAL A 357 -26.15 -38.62 -0.19
N GLU A 358 -24.99 -39.11 0.24
CA GLU A 358 -23.83 -38.29 0.56
C GLU A 358 -22.70 -38.57 -0.44
N GLN A 359 -22.07 -37.51 -0.93
CA GLN A 359 -20.86 -37.63 -1.72
C GLN A 359 -19.70 -38.07 -0.82
N VAL A 360 -19.05 -39.18 -1.18
CA VAL A 360 -17.88 -39.67 -0.46
C VAL A 360 -16.64 -38.86 -0.89
N PRO A 361 -15.93 -38.19 0.03
CA PRO A 361 -14.68 -37.51 -0.30
C PRO A 361 -13.60 -38.52 -0.72
N THR A 362 -13.01 -38.34 -1.91
CA THR A 362 -12.05 -39.29 -2.50
C THR A 362 -10.65 -38.73 -2.70
N ILE A 363 -10.49 -37.40 -2.76
CA ILE A 363 -9.22 -36.73 -3.06
C ILE A 363 -8.26 -36.99 -1.91
N ARG A 364 -8.65 -36.64 -0.68
CA ARG A 364 -7.80 -36.83 0.50
C ARG A 364 -7.63 -38.30 0.84
N ALA A 365 -8.69 -39.10 0.68
CA ALA A 365 -8.63 -40.55 0.88
C ALA A 365 -7.61 -41.21 -0.07
N GLY A 366 -7.57 -40.80 -1.34
CA GLY A 366 -6.59 -41.26 -2.32
C GLY A 366 -5.16 -40.86 -1.96
N LEU A 367 -4.95 -39.66 -1.42
CA LEU A 367 -3.64 -39.23 -0.90
C LEU A 367 -3.19 -40.06 0.31
N LEU A 368 -4.13 -40.46 1.17
CA LEU A 368 -3.84 -41.28 2.34
C LEU A 368 -3.71 -42.78 2.08
N HIS A 369 -4.11 -43.26 0.89
CA HIS A 369 -4.08 -44.67 0.52
C HIS A 369 -2.65 -45.18 0.27
N ARG A 370 -1.84 -45.19 1.33
CA ARG A 370 -0.43 -45.61 1.36
C ARG A 370 -0.14 -46.28 2.71
N SER A 371 0.62 -47.35 2.67
CA SER A 371 1.11 -48.08 3.84
C SER A 371 2.17 -47.30 4.62
N GLN A 372 2.38 -47.66 5.88
CA GLN A 372 3.44 -47.07 6.72
C GLN A 372 4.85 -47.24 6.15
N ALA A 373 5.11 -48.33 5.39
CA ALA A 373 6.39 -48.54 4.73
C ALA A 373 6.58 -47.53 3.59
N GLU A 374 5.57 -47.35 2.74
CA GLU A 374 5.62 -46.40 1.63
C GLU A 374 5.82 -44.96 2.10
N TRP A 375 5.23 -44.56 3.24
CA TRP A 375 5.49 -43.24 3.82
C TRP A 375 6.94 -43.04 4.25
N ARG A 376 7.59 -44.09 4.79
CA ARG A 376 9.01 -44.03 5.17
C ARG A 376 9.90 -43.99 3.93
N ASP A 377 9.61 -44.81 2.93
CA ASP A 377 10.35 -44.83 1.67
C ASP A 377 10.27 -43.48 0.95
N LEU A 378 9.10 -42.83 0.96
CA LEU A 378 8.91 -41.47 0.44
C LEU A 378 9.73 -40.43 1.22
N ALA A 379 9.74 -40.52 2.56
CA ALA A 379 10.53 -39.62 3.38
C ALA A 379 12.05 -39.80 3.12
N GLU A 380 12.52 -41.04 3.02
CA GLU A 380 13.91 -41.36 2.68
C GLU A 380 14.29 -40.85 1.28
N ALA A 381 13.43 -41.06 0.29
CA ALA A 381 13.62 -40.53 -1.06
C ALA A 381 13.65 -39.00 -1.09
N ALA A 382 12.77 -38.33 -0.33
CA ALA A 382 12.75 -36.87 -0.22
C ALA A 382 14.03 -36.34 0.43
N MET A 383 14.52 -36.98 1.50
CA MET A 383 15.78 -36.64 2.16
C MET A 383 17.01 -36.83 1.25
N ALA A 384 17.02 -37.88 0.43
CA ALA A 384 18.13 -38.16 -0.48
C ALA A 384 18.12 -37.25 -1.72
N GLY A 385 16.93 -36.90 -2.23
CA GLY A 385 16.75 -36.12 -3.43
C GLY A 385 16.52 -34.63 -3.16
N GLN A 386 15.25 -34.26 -3.01
CA GLN A 386 14.77 -32.86 -2.99
C GLN A 386 15.24 -32.08 -1.76
N LEU A 387 15.47 -32.76 -0.65
CA LEU A 387 15.97 -32.20 0.61
C LEU A 387 17.41 -32.65 0.89
N GLY A 388 18.10 -33.17 -0.13
CA GLY A 388 19.48 -33.62 -0.05
C GLY A 388 20.48 -32.46 -0.08
N ALA A 389 21.76 -32.79 0.15
CA ALA A 389 22.84 -31.79 0.26
C ALA A 389 23.00 -30.93 -1.01
N GLU A 390 22.77 -31.50 -2.20
CA GLU A 390 22.92 -30.74 -3.46
C GLU A 390 21.78 -29.72 -3.67
N ALA A 391 20.55 -30.09 -3.30
CA ALA A 391 19.41 -29.17 -3.34
C ALA A 391 19.60 -28.00 -2.36
N GLN A 392 20.12 -28.29 -1.16
CA GLN A 392 20.48 -27.27 -0.18
C GLN A 392 21.58 -26.34 -0.68
N ARG A 393 22.63 -26.88 -1.29
CA ARG A 393 23.72 -26.07 -1.88
C ARG A 393 23.19 -25.11 -2.95
N LEU A 394 22.26 -25.58 -3.78
CA LEU A 394 21.61 -24.76 -4.79
C LEU A 394 20.73 -23.67 -4.16
N SER A 395 19.96 -24.00 -3.12
CA SER A 395 19.11 -23.05 -2.38
C SER A 395 19.96 -21.95 -1.72
N GLN A 396 21.04 -22.33 -1.02
CA GLN A 396 21.98 -21.39 -0.40
C GLN A 396 22.62 -20.46 -1.46
N GLN A 397 23.01 -20.98 -2.61
CA GLN A 397 23.55 -20.14 -3.69
C GLN A 397 22.52 -19.14 -4.25
N ARG A 398 21.24 -19.52 -4.32
CA ARG A 398 20.17 -18.60 -4.73
C ARG A 398 19.96 -17.51 -3.68
N LEU A 399 19.89 -17.89 -2.41
CA LEU A 399 19.74 -16.96 -1.30
C LEU A 399 20.93 -15.98 -1.22
N GLU A 400 22.17 -16.47 -1.33
CA GLU A 400 23.36 -15.62 -1.38
C GLU A 400 23.34 -14.65 -2.55
N LYS A 401 22.91 -15.08 -3.75
CA LYS A 401 22.77 -14.19 -4.90
C LYS A 401 21.71 -13.12 -4.67
N MET A 402 20.58 -13.48 -4.07
CA MET A 402 19.50 -12.54 -3.73
C MET A 402 19.97 -11.53 -2.68
N LEU A 403 20.65 -11.99 -1.63
CA LEU A 403 21.24 -11.14 -0.59
C LEU A 403 22.29 -10.19 -1.16
N ARG A 404 23.22 -10.67 -2.01
CA ARG A 404 24.20 -9.82 -2.69
C ARG A 404 23.55 -8.77 -3.60
N SER A 405 22.46 -9.15 -4.28
CA SER A 405 21.70 -8.21 -5.12
C SER A 405 20.98 -7.16 -4.27
N PHE A 406 20.46 -7.54 -3.10
CA PHE A 406 19.84 -6.63 -2.14
C PHE A 406 20.87 -5.69 -1.49
N GLU A 407 22.03 -6.21 -1.06
CA GLU A 407 23.16 -5.41 -0.56
C GLU A 407 23.63 -4.39 -1.59
N LEU A 408 23.68 -4.79 -2.88
CA LEU A 408 23.99 -3.89 -3.97
C LEU A 408 22.93 -2.78 -4.12
N MET A 409 21.64 -3.11 -4.05
CA MET A 409 20.55 -2.12 -4.13
C MET A 409 20.55 -1.15 -2.95
N CYS A 410 20.66 -1.65 -1.71
CA CYS A 410 20.76 -0.78 -0.53
C CYS A 410 22.04 0.07 -0.54
N GLY A 411 23.14 -0.47 -1.08
CA GLY A 411 24.38 0.28 -1.29
C GLY A 411 24.22 1.42 -2.30
N MET A 412 23.44 1.20 -3.36
CA MET A 412 23.09 2.23 -4.34
C MET A 412 22.15 3.29 -3.74
N GLU A 413 21.16 2.90 -2.94
CA GLU A 413 20.29 3.85 -2.21
C GLU A 413 21.08 4.71 -1.22
N GLY A 414 22.05 4.14 -0.51
CA GLY A 414 22.95 4.89 0.39
C GLY A 414 23.87 5.87 -0.36
N GLN A 415 24.32 5.51 -1.56
CA GLN A 415 25.07 6.41 -2.44
C GLN A 415 24.17 7.50 -3.03
N GLU A 416 22.93 7.19 -3.42
CA GLU A 416 21.95 8.17 -3.87
C GLU A 416 21.54 9.14 -2.75
N GLU A 417 21.41 8.68 -1.50
CA GLU A 417 21.17 9.53 -0.33
C GLU A 417 22.36 10.41 0.02
N ALA A 418 23.59 9.91 -0.12
CA ALA A 418 24.81 10.71 0.06
C ALA A 418 24.93 11.80 -1.01
N VAL A 419 24.65 11.46 -2.28
CA VAL A 419 24.60 12.41 -3.39
C VAL A 419 23.46 13.42 -3.21
N ARG A 420 22.29 13.00 -2.71
CA ARG A 420 21.17 13.91 -2.37
C ARG A 420 21.52 14.83 -1.21
N ARG A 421 22.26 14.38 -0.19
CA ARG A 421 22.74 15.24 0.91
C ARG A 421 23.79 16.24 0.47
N GLU A 422 24.70 15.86 -0.43
CA GLU A 422 25.68 16.79 -1.02
C GLU A 422 24.99 17.81 -1.94
N GLN A 423 23.96 17.40 -2.70
CA GLN A 423 23.16 18.30 -3.53
C GLN A 423 22.24 19.23 -2.71
N ALA A 424 21.75 18.79 -1.54
CA ALA A 424 20.93 19.60 -0.64
C ALA A 424 21.70 20.76 0.02
N ASN A 425 23.03 20.66 0.12
CA ASN A 425 23.90 21.74 0.61
C ASN A 425 24.35 22.72 -0.49
N ALA A 426 23.97 22.49 -1.75
CA ALA A 426 24.27 23.39 -2.86
C ALA A 426 23.10 24.37 -3.09
N LEU A 427 23.44 25.64 -3.38
CA LEU A 427 22.46 26.65 -3.78
C LEU A 427 21.60 26.11 -4.94
N PRO A 428 20.26 26.19 -4.87
CA PRO A 428 19.41 25.79 -5.98
C PRO A 428 19.78 26.61 -7.23
N ILE A 429 20.07 25.92 -8.33
CA ILE A 429 20.59 26.54 -9.56
C ILE A 429 19.43 26.96 -10.48
N SER A 430 18.23 26.44 -10.27
CA SER A 430 17.04 26.73 -11.08
C SER A 430 16.03 27.63 -10.37
N VAL A 431 15.50 28.60 -11.10
CA VAL A 431 14.41 29.49 -10.75
C VAL A 431 13.21 29.08 -11.60
N LYS A 432 12.12 28.65 -10.97
CA LYS A 432 10.88 28.30 -11.67
C LYS A 432 9.97 29.52 -11.69
N VAL A 433 9.42 29.85 -12.86
CA VAL A 433 8.52 30.97 -13.06
C VAL A 433 7.24 30.47 -13.71
N ASP A 434 6.17 30.42 -12.94
CA ASP A 434 4.85 30.00 -13.40
C ASP A 434 4.03 31.24 -13.79
N ALA A 435 3.63 31.31 -15.05
CA ALA A 435 2.77 32.35 -15.58
C ALA A 435 1.33 31.85 -15.67
N TYR A 436 0.38 32.70 -15.30
CA TYR A 436 -1.05 32.46 -15.36
C TYR A 436 -1.72 33.58 -16.15
N ARG A 437 -2.67 33.22 -17.03
CA ARG A 437 -3.52 34.20 -17.70
C ARG A 437 -4.80 34.42 -16.90
N GLN A 438 -5.40 35.60 -17.03
CA GLN A 438 -6.72 35.85 -16.47
C GLN A 438 -7.81 35.34 -17.42
N ALA A 439 -8.58 34.33 -17.01
CA ALA A 439 -9.69 33.81 -17.81
C ALA A 439 -10.99 34.58 -17.52
N LYS A 440 -11.20 34.94 -16.25
CA LYS A 440 -12.29 35.79 -15.74
C LYS A 440 -11.75 36.62 -14.57
N PRO A 441 -12.39 37.73 -14.16
CA PRO A 441 -11.99 38.46 -12.96
C PRO A 441 -11.87 37.52 -11.76
N GLY A 442 -10.66 37.40 -11.19
CA GLY A 442 -10.36 36.52 -10.06
C GLY A 442 -10.08 35.03 -10.37
N VAL A 443 -10.26 34.57 -11.62
CA VAL A 443 -9.99 33.18 -12.03
C VAL A 443 -8.75 33.13 -12.91
N TRP A 444 -7.73 32.41 -12.43
CA TRP A 444 -6.43 32.28 -13.08
C TRP A 444 -6.29 30.91 -13.73
N GLU A 445 -5.92 30.90 -15.01
CA GLU A 445 -5.59 29.67 -15.73
C GLU A 445 -4.08 29.60 -15.91
N TRP A 446 -3.50 28.43 -15.65
CA TRP A 446 -2.08 28.19 -15.90
C TRP A 446 -1.78 28.40 -17.39
N TRP A 447 -0.74 29.18 -17.67
CA TRP A 447 -0.30 29.50 -19.03
C TRP A 447 0.95 28.72 -19.41
N SER A 448 2.04 28.91 -18.68
CA SER A 448 3.31 28.25 -18.97
C SER A 448 4.25 28.33 -17.77
N THR A 449 5.18 27.39 -17.70
CA THR A 449 6.26 27.34 -16.72
C THR A 449 7.58 27.60 -17.41
N TYR A 450 8.35 28.58 -16.94
CA TYR A 450 9.70 28.88 -17.40
C TYR A 450 10.71 28.48 -16.34
N THR A 451 11.66 27.63 -16.69
CA THR A 451 12.78 27.27 -15.81
C THR A 451 14.01 28.05 -16.25
N LEU A 452 14.43 29.01 -15.42
CA LEU A 452 15.62 29.82 -15.62
C LEU A 452 16.75 29.27 -14.76
N HIS A 453 17.99 29.34 -15.22
CA HIS A 453 19.15 28.89 -14.45
C HIS A 453 20.02 30.08 -14.04
N LEU A 454 20.58 30.02 -12.83
CA LEU A 454 21.63 30.95 -12.41
C LEU A 454 22.85 30.75 -13.31
N ASN A 455 23.43 31.85 -13.79
CA ASN A 455 24.68 31.82 -14.52
C ASN A 455 25.82 31.68 -13.51
N THR A 456 26.38 30.48 -13.42
CA THR A 456 27.49 30.14 -12.50
C THR A 456 28.84 30.70 -12.93
N ASP A 457 28.96 31.19 -14.17
CA ASP A 457 30.22 31.72 -14.72
C ASP A 457 30.47 33.18 -14.30
N LYS A 458 29.51 33.83 -13.63
CA LYS A 458 29.62 35.22 -13.16
C LYS A 458 29.38 35.30 -11.67
N GLU A 459 30.29 36.00 -10.98
CA GLU A 459 30.18 36.20 -9.54
C GLU A 459 28.93 37.03 -9.17
N PRO A 460 28.22 36.71 -8.07
CA PRO A 460 27.05 37.46 -7.63
C PRO A 460 27.38 38.89 -7.18
N GLU A 461 26.57 39.86 -7.61
CA GLU A 461 26.74 41.27 -7.23
C GLU A 461 26.07 41.57 -5.87
N ALA A 462 26.72 42.33 -5.00
CA ALA A 462 26.11 42.76 -3.73
C ALA A 462 25.08 43.88 -3.98
N VAL A 463 23.87 43.75 -3.43
CA VAL A 463 22.79 44.74 -3.53
C VAL A 463 22.30 45.20 -2.15
N SER A 464 22.00 46.49 -2.00
CA SER A 464 21.38 47.05 -0.80
C SER A 464 20.27 48.04 -1.16
N SER A 465 19.12 48.02 -0.47
CA SER A 465 18.04 49.00 -0.65
C SER A 465 18.08 50.08 0.43
N GLY A 466 18.27 51.34 0.01
CA GLY A 466 18.18 52.54 0.86
C GLY A 466 17.45 53.66 0.12
N SER A 467 16.59 54.40 0.83
CA SER A 467 15.82 55.53 0.30
C SER A 467 16.74 56.63 -0.26
N SER A 468 16.54 57.03 -1.50
CA SER A 468 16.99 58.35 -1.98
C SER A 468 15.78 59.18 -2.39
N SER A 469 15.28 60.00 -1.46
CA SER A 469 14.71 61.29 -1.83
C SER A 469 15.86 62.30 -1.85
N SER A 470 15.87 63.13 -2.88
CA SER A 470 16.80 64.25 -3.05
C SER A 470 16.68 65.26 -1.90
N ALA A 471 17.81 65.57 -1.26
CA ALA A 471 18.07 66.91 -0.72
C ALA A 471 19.59 67.17 -0.74
N SER A 472 19.94 68.24 -1.42
CA SER A 472 21.28 68.72 -1.73
C SER A 472 22.08 69.14 -0.50
N ALA A 473 23.39 68.91 -0.54
CA ALA A 473 24.36 69.80 0.07
C ALA A 473 25.14 70.48 -1.06
N ALA A 474 24.69 71.68 -1.45
CA ALA A 474 25.51 72.61 -2.19
C ALA A 474 26.42 73.34 -1.18
N ALA A 475 27.73 73.25 -1.37
CA ALA A 475 28.67 74.24 -0.88
C ALA A 475 29.70 74.51 -1.98
N ALA A 476 29.64 75.75 -2.46
CA ALA A 476 30.37 76.35 -3.56
C ALA A 476 31.89 76.10 -3.56
N ARG A 477 32.46 76.04 -4.77
CA ARG A 477 33.60 76.88 -5.14
C ARG A 477 33.61 77.12 -6.66
N CYS A 478 33.59 78.40 -7.01
CA CYS A 478 33.65 78.97 -8.35
C CYS A 478 35.09 79.06 -8.88
N GLY A 479 35.19 79.12 -10.21
CA GLY A 479 36.30 79.74 -10.96
C GLY A 479 37.42 78.77 -11.38
N SER A 480 38.00 78.83 -12.58
CA SER A 480 37.78 79.66 -13.78
C SER A 480 38.90 79.28 -14.77
N GLY A 481 38.57 79.12 -16.07
CA GLY A 481 39.49 79.21 -17.23
C GLY A 481 40.51 78.07 -17.40
N SER A 482 40.97 77.71 -18.60
CA SER A 482 40.70 78.12 -19.98
C SER A 482 41.45 77.14 -20.91
N ASP A 483 40.85 76.90 -22.07
CA ASP A 483 41.46 76.56 -23.37
C ASP A 483 42.22 75.24 -23.61
N GLY A 484 41.65 74.46 -24.54
CA GLY A 484 42.30 74.24 -25.84
C GLY A 484 42.59 72.78 -26.23
N GLY A 485 41.83 72.24 -27.20
CA GLY A 485 42.28 71.12 -28.04
C GLY A 485 41.24 70.05 -28.32
N ALA A 486 40.66 70.07 -29.52
CA ALA A 486 39.65 69.13 -30.01
C ALA A 486 40.23 67.77 -30.42
N ALA A 487 39.51 66.67 -30.15
CA ALA A 487 39.25 65.56 -31.08
C ALA A 487 38.34 64.47 -30.48
N ALA A 488 37.51 63.89 -31.37
CA ALA A 488 36.83 62.59 -31.32
C ALA A 488 35.56 62.44 -30.44
N ALA A 489 34.42 62.39 -31.14
CA ALA A 489 33.11 62.04 -30.62
C ALA A 489 33.00 60.55 -30.29
N GLN A 490 32.65 60.23 -29.03
CA GLN A 490 32.11 58.95 -28.60
C GLN A 490 30.68 59.17 -28.06
N GLN A 491 29.73 58.41 -28.59
CA GLN A 491 28.32 58.39 -28.21
C GLN A 491 28.10 57.69 -26.85
N PRO A 492 27.00 57.99 -26.13
CA PRO A 492 26.91 57.85 -24.67
C PRO A 492 26.53 56.44 -24.15
N ASN A 493 27.02 56.16 -22.94
CA ASN A 493 26.92 54.93 -22.16
C ASN A 493 25.48 54.60 -21.67
N GLU A 494 24.96 53.41 -21.99
CA GLU A 494 23.56 52.98 -21.76
C GLU A 494 23.24 52.46 -20.34
N ASN A 495 24.15 52.58 -19.35
CA ASN A 495 23.96 52.04 -17.99
C ASN A 495 23.46 53.09 -16.97
N LYS A 496 22.31 53.72 -17.23
CA LYS A 496 21.60 54.54 -16.22
C LYS A 496 20.09 54.38 -16.36
N PRO A 497 19.33 54.02 -15.30
CA PRO A 497 17.88 53.96 -15.39
C PRO A 497 17.28 55.37 -15.55
N ARG A 498 16.45 55.54 -16.58
CA ARG A 498 15.55 56.70 -16.76
C ARG A 498 14.30 56.48 -15.89
N GLN A 499 13.88 57.48 -15.12
CA GLN A 499 12.61 57.45 -14.37
C GLN A 499 11.43 57.65 -15.34
N PRO A 500 10.30 56.93 -15.16
CA PRO A 500 9.05 57.26 -15.83
C PRO A 500 8.32 58.41 -15.13
N SER A 501 7.82 59.35 -15.93
CA SER A 501 6.83 60.38 -15.59
C SER A 501 5.44 59.77 -15.37
N GLY A 502 4.63 60.35 -14.47
CA GLY A 502 3.25 59.95 -14.09
C GLY A 502 2.27 59.83 -15.27
N ASP A 503 1.13 59.13 -15.17
CA ASP A 503 0.05 59.37 -14.19
C ASP A 503 -0.76 58.11 -13.77
N GLY A 504 -1.26 58.12 -12.53
CA GLY A 504 -2.37 57.28 -11.97
C GLY A 504 -1.95 55.91 -11.39
N ALA A 505 -2.28 55.47 -10.17
CA ALA A 505 -3.16 55.94 -9.10
C ALA A 505 -2.55 55.55 -7.73
N ALA A 506 -2.73 56.41 -6.74
CA ALA A 506 -2.11 56.31 -5.41
C ALA A 506 -2.78 55.27 -4.50
N ALA A 507 -1.97 54.45 -3.81
CA ALA A 507 -2.36 53.72 -2.61
C ALA A 507 -1.35 54.00 -1.49
N ALA A 508 -1.90 54.25 -0.29
CA ALA A 508 -1.30 54.97 0.82
C ALA A 508 0.01 54.38 1.40
N ALA A 509 0.97 55.27 1.66
CA ALA A 509 2.21 54.98 2.37
C ALA A 509 2.00 55.06 3.89
N ALA A 510 2.28 53.96 4.60
CA ALA A 510 2.55 53.97 6.03
C ALA A 510 4.06 54.11 6.25
N ALA A 511 4.48 55.20 6.91
CA ALA A 511 5.86 55.50 7.22
C ALA A 511 6.36 54.64 8.41
N GLY A 512 7.44 53.89 8.21
CA GLY A 512 8.19 53.20 9.26
C GLY A 512 9.65 53.04 8.85
N GLY A 513 10.58 53.51 9.69
CA GLY A 513 12.02 53.53 9.40
C GLY A 513 12.61 52.13 9.17
N GLY A 514 13.13 51.88 7.96
CA GLY A 514 13.66 50.59 7.55
C GLY A 514 15.19 50.49 7.63
N LYS A 515 15.70 49.46 8.30
CA LYS A 515 17.11 49.00 8.18
C LYS A 515 17.42 48.68 6.70
N ALA A 516 18.60 49.07 6.23
CA ALA A 516 19.06 48.72 4.87
C ALA A 516 19.12 47.20 4.69
N VAL A 517 18.35 46.66 3.74
CA VAL A 517 18.32 45.22 3.43
C VAL A 517 19.46 44.92 2.48
N ARG A 518 20.28 43.91 2.80
CA ARG A 518 21.41 43.44 1.97
C ARG A 518 21.12 42.07 1.35
N GLY A 519 21.66 41.83 0.16
CA GLY A 519 21.54 40.56 -0.52
C GLY A 519 22.50 40.42 -1.69
N LYS A 520 22.40 39.28 -2.40
CA LYS A 520 23.18 38.96 -3.59
C LYS A 520 22.29 38.91 -4.82
N ARG A 521 22.77 39.48 -5.92
CA ARG A 521 22.12 39.47 -7.23
C ARG A 521 22.87 38.52 -8.16
N TYR A 522 22.16 37.49 -8.59
CA TYR A 522 22.61 36.46 -9.51
C TYR A 522 22.09 36.77 -10.91
N ARG A 523 22.97 36.71 -11.92
CA ARG A 523 22.55 36.84 -13.31
C ARG A 523 21.96 35.51 -13.79
N LEU A 524 20.89 35.57 -14.57
CA LEU A 524 20.31 34.38 -15.17
C LEU A 524 20.97 34.07 -16.51
N ALA A 525 21.11 32.78 -16.81
CA ALA A 525 21.47 32.32 -18.15
C ALA A 525 20.37 32.72 -19.15
N PRO A 526 20.74 33.05 -20.41
CA PRO A 526 19.76 33.36 -21.43
C PRO A 526 18.88 32.13 -21.72
N LEU A 527 17.58 32.34 -21.87
CA LEU A 527 16.65 31.26 -22.18
C LEU A 527 16.84 30.85 -23.65
N LEU A 528 16.96 29.55 -23.93
CA LEU A 528 17.04 29.03 -25.30
C LEU A 528 15.77 29.40 -26.08
N GLU A 529 15.89 29.77 -27.35
CA GLU A 529 14.75 30.22 -28.19
C GLU A 529 13.62 29.18 -28.27
N SER A 530 13.93 27.89 -28.16
CA SER A 530 12.94 26.79 -28.13
C SER A 530 12.05 26.77 -26.89
N MET A 531 12.45 27.45 -25.81
CA MET A 531 11.73 27.50 -24.52
C MET A 531 11.02 28.85 -24.29
N GLN A 532 11.04 29.75 -25.29
CA GLN A 532 10.50 31.11 -25.20
C GLN A 532 9.05 31.18 -25.69
N ARG A 533 8.10 30.73 -24.88
CA ARG A 533 6.67 31.03 -25.13
C ARG A 533 6.38 32.50 -24.75
N PRO A 534 5.53 33.23 -25.50
CA PRO A 534 5.10 34.57 -25.12
C PRO A 534 4.31 34.59 -23.81
N LEU A 535 4.50 35.65 -23.02
CA LEU A 535 3.72 35.88 -21.80
C LEU A 535 2.33 36.46 -22.14
N PRO A 536 1.29 36.14 -21.35
CA PRO A 536 -0.02 36.73 -21.53
C PRO A 536 0.01 38.23 -21.20
N SER A 537 -0.86 39.01 -21.85
CA SER A 537 -0.96 40.46 -21.64
C SER A 537 -1.40 40.77 -20.22
N ASP A 538 -2.48 40.14 -19.76
CA ASP A 538 -3.01 40.30 -18.40
C ASP A 538 -3.01 38.95 -17.66
N GLY A 539 -2.47 38.94 -16.44
CA GLY A 539 -2.18 37.70 -15.76
C GLY A 539 -1.60 37.85 -14.36
N LYS A 540 -1.03 36.74 -13.89
CA LYS A 540 -0.25 36.68 -12.65
C LYS A 540 1.01 35.88 -12.92
N ILE A 541 2.11 36.28 -12.30
CA ILE A 541 3.38 35.58 -12.39
C ILE A 541 3.83 35.19 -10.97
N CYS A 542 4.23 33.94 -10.82
CA CYS A 542 4.73 33.36 -9.57
C CYS A 542 6.15 32.87 -9.78
N VAL A 543 7.06 33.25 -8.90
CA VAL A 543 8.47 32.86 -8.93
C VAL A 543 8.73 31.96 -7.74
N LEU A 544 9.31 30.79 -7.99
CA LEU A 544 9.73 29.83 -6.98
C LEU A 544 11.23 29.61 -7.05
N PHE A 545 11.91 29.77 -5.91
CA PHE A 545 13.35 29.57 -5.79
C PHE A 545 13.70 29.09 -4.38
N GLY A 546 14.34 27.92 -4.26
CA GLY A 546 14.79 27.37 -2.98
C GLY A 546 13.71 27.25 -1.92
N GLY A 547 12.48 26.87 -2.30
CA GLY A 547 11.34 26.76 -1.39
C GLY A 547 10.61 28.08 -1.10
N HIS A 548 11.14 29.23 -1.53
CA HIS A 548 10.50 30.53 -1.37
C HIS A 548 9.70 30.91 -2.62
N MET A 549 8.55 31.55 -2.43
CA MET A 549 7.66 31.99 -3.49
C MET A 549 7.39 33.50 -3.40
N CYS A 550 7.39 34.19 -4.54
CA CYS A 550 6.85 35.55 -4.66
C CYS A 550 5.97 35.68 -5.90
N GLU A 551 4.99 36.58 -5.83
CA GLU A 551 4.01 36.77 -6.90
C GLU A 551 3.82 38.25 -7.25
N ALA A 552 3.44 38.51 -8.49
CA ALA A 552 3.05 39.83 -8.97
C ALA A 552 1.92 39.71 -10.01
N GLN A 553 1.07 40.73 -10.08
CA GLN A 553 0.14 40.89 -11.19
C GLN A 553 0.92 41.30 -12.45
N LEU A 554 0.49 40.75 -13.59
CA LEU A 554 1.08 40.99 -14.89
C LEU A 554 0.11 41.83 -15.71
N SER A 555 0.59 42.98 -16.21
CA SER A 555 -0.09 43.74 -17.26
C SER A 555 0.98 44.23 -18.24
N LEU A 556 0.93 43.71 -19.47
CA LEU A 556 1.89 43.95 -20.55
C LEU A 556 1.18 44.57 -21.76
N PRO A 557 1.85 45.47 -22.49
CA PRO A 557 1.30 46.01 -23.73
C PRO A 557 1.03 44.92 -24.75
N ALA A 558 -0.17 44.91 -25.33
CA ALA A 558 -0.58 43.98 -26.37
C ALA A 558 -0.75 44.70 -27.72
N SER A 559 -0.71 43.97 -28.84
CA SER A 559 -1.05 44.52 -30.16
C SER A 559 -2.33 43.88 -30.69
N GLU A 560 -3.26 44.68 -31.21
CA GLU A 560 -4.47 44.18 -31.88
C GLU A 560 -4.15 43.52 -33.23
N THR A 561 -3.02 43.91 -33.84
CA THR A 561 -2.57 43.38 -35.13
C THR A 561 -1.30 42.54 -34.97
N ARG A 562 -0.97 41.75 -35.99
CA ARG A 562 0.26 40.94 -36.00
C ARG A 562 1.53 41.79 -36.24
N ASP A 563 1.38 43.10 -36.41
CA ASP A 563 2.50 44.04 -36.38
C ASP A 563 2.60 44.64 -34.98
N ALA A 564 3.69 44.32 -34.28
CA ALA A 564 3.98 44.84 -32.94
C ALA A 564 5.06 45.94 -32.97
N SER A 565 5.49 46.41 -34.15
CA SER A 565 6.62 47.34 -34.31
C SER A 565 6.46 48.68 -33.57
N ALA A 566 5.23 49.06 -33.22
CA ALA A 566 4.93 50.27 -32.45
C ALA A 566 5.14 50.13 -30.92
N LEU A 567 5.29 48.92 -30.38
CA LEU A 567 5.47 48.68 -28.94
C LEU A 567 6.94 48.83 -28.50
N ALA A 568 7.26 48.85 -27.21
CA ALA A 568 8.65 48.92 -26.77
C ALA A 568 9.44 47.66 -27.20
N PRO A 569 10.70 47.78 -27.68
CA PRO A 569 11.48 46.62 -28.13
C PRO A 569 11.88 45.67 -26.98
N ALA A 570 11.92 46.17 -25.75
CA ALA A 570 12.16 45.38 -24.55
C ALA A 570 11.44 45.98 -23.34
N VAL A 571 10.96 45.11 -22.45
CA VAL A 571 10.30 45.47 -21.19
C VAL A 571 10.96 44.71 -20.05
N TRP A 572 11.08 45.35 -18.88
CA TRP A 572 11.57 44.71 -17.67
C TRP A 572 10.41 44.49 -16.70
N LEU A 573 10.24 43.24 -16.29
CA LEU A 573 9.25 42.85 -15.29
C LEU A 573 9.96 42.56 -13.98
N THR A 574 9.51 43.18 -12.89
CA THR A 574 10.04 42.91 -11.54
C THR A 574 8.98 42.18 -10.73
N VAL A 575 9.33 41.03 -10.17
CA VAL A 575 8.45 40.19 -9.35
C VAL A 575 9.05 40.05 -7.95
N GLY A 576 8.32 40.47 -6.93
CA GLY A 576 8.78 40.47 -5.54
C GLY A 576 9.68 41.65 -5.18
N SER A 577 10.19 41.62 -3.95
CA SER A 577 11.04 42.66 -3.38
C SER A 577 11.97 42.06 -2.32
N LEU A 578 13.23 42.52 -2.30
CA LEU A 578 14.21 42.15 -1.26
C LEU A 578 13.72 42.51 0.15
N ALA A 579 12.96 43.60 0.30
CA ALA A 579 12.44 44.03 1.60
C ALA A 579 11.18 43.26 2.03
N GLY A 580 10.44 42.69 1.08
CA GLY A 580 9.25 41.88 1.37
C GLY A 580 9.61 40.40 1.51
N PRO A 581 9.32 39.55 0.50
CA PRO A 581 9.57 38.10 0.55
C PRO A 581 11.06 37.70 0.58
N GLY A 582 11.99 38.65 0.54
CA GLY A 582 13.44 38.38 0.50
C GLY A 582 13.95 37.92 -0.88
N LEU A 583 13.05 37.79 -1.86
CA LEU A 583 13.32 37.36 -3.23
C LEU A 583 12.77 38.39 -4.23
N ALA A 584 13.58 38.79 -5.20
CA ALA A 584 13.15 39.66 -6.29
C ALA A 584 13.71 39.19 -7.63
N LEU A 585 12.84 38.88 -8.59
CA LEU A 585 13.22 38.53 -9.95
C LEU A 585 13.03 39.73 -10.88
N GLN A 586 14.09 40.11 -11.60
CA GLN A 586 14.03 41.06 -12.72
C GLN A 586 14.13 40.29 -14.02
N LEU A 587 13.01 40.10 -14.70
CA LEU A 587 12.90 39.36 -15.96
C LEU A 587 12.92 40.34 -17.14
N ARG A 588 13.83 40.11 -18.09
CA ARG A 588 13.91 40.85 -19.35
C ARG A 588 13.02 40.18 -20.38
N LEU A 589 12.09 40.96 -20.92
CA LEU A 589 11.21 40.55 -22.00
C LEU A 589 11.65 41.22 -23.30
N LYS A 590 11.75 40.45 -24.39
CA LYS A 590 12.05 40.96 -25.73
C LYS A 590 10.80 40.89 -26.59
N ARG A 591 10.56 41.96 -27.34
CA ARG A 591 9.45 42.01 -28.30
C ARG A 591 9.75 41.17 -29.54
N GLN A 592 8.77 40.42 -30.00
CA GLN A 592 8.72 39.80 -31.32
C GLN A 592 7.96 40.72 -32.26
N ASP A 593 8.60 41.14 -33.37
CA ASP A 593 7.98 42.07 -34.33
C ASP A 593 6.77 41.44 -35.04
N ARG A 594 6.75 40.11 -35.14
CA ARG A 594 5.65 39.31 -35.67
C ARG A 594 5.27 38.22 -34.66
N PRO A 595 4.42 38.50 -33.67
CA PRO A 595 4.00 37.51 -32.68
C PRO A 595 3.35 36.29 -33.33
N SER A 596 3.65 35.11 -32.77
CA SER A 596 3.12 33.82 -33.22
C SER A 596 1.84 33.42 -32.48
N GLU A 597 1.61 33.96 -31.28
CA GLU A 597 0.52 33.55 -30.40
C GLU A 597 -0.46 34.70 -30.16
N ARG A 598 -1.77 34.39 -30.29
CA ARG A 598 -2.89 35.33 -30.10
C ARG A 598 -3.76 34.82 -28.96
N ASP A 599 -4.09 35.70 -28.02
CA ASP A 599 -5.09 35.40 -27.01
C ASP A 599 -6.47 35.28 -27.66
N ARG A 600 -7.08 34.10 -27.56
CA ARG A 600 -8.40 33.81 -28.16
C ARG A 600 -9.53 34.56 -27.46
N ASN A 601 -9.37 34.89 -26.18
CA ASN A 601 -10.42 35.52 -25.38
C ASN A 601 -10.34 37.05 -25.47
N ALA A 602 -9.13 37.62 -25.40
CA ALA A 602 -8.91 39.07 -25.50
C ALA A 602 -8.75 39.56 -26.94
N GLY A 603 -8.53 38.66 -27.91
CA GLY A 603 -8.41 39.01 -29.33
C GLY A 603 -7.10 39.70 -29.72
N VAL A 604 -6.12 39.80 -28.81
CA VAL A 604 -4.85 40.50 -28.99
C VAL A 604 -3.67 39.53 -29.20
N TRP A 605 -2.62 39.98 -29.88
CA TRP A 605 -1.38 39.25 -30.06
C TRP A 605 -0.40 39.51 -28.91
N LEU A 606 0.30 38.45 -28.49
CA LEU A 606 1.25 38.46 -27.38
C LEU A 606 2.67 38.67 -27.89
N PRO A 607 3.27 39.88 -27.75
CA PRO A 607 4.51 40.20 -28.43
C PRO A 607 5.75 39.96 -27.58
N TYR A 608 5.63 39.70 -26.27
CA TYR A 608 6.78 39.67 -25.36
C TYR A 608 7.16 38.25 -24.92
N VAL A 609 8.42 37.88 -25.13
CA VAL A 609 9.01 36.62 -24.66
C VAL A 609 10.10 36.85 -23.61
N PRO A 610 10.22 35.99 -22.59
CA PRO A 610 11.29 36.08 -21.60
C PRO A 610 12.61 35.59 -22.19
N VAL A 611 13.66 36.42 -22.07
CA VAL A 611 14.98 36.09 -22.66
C VAL A 611 16.09 35.90 -21.62
N GLY A 612 15.86 36.33 -20.38
CA GLY A 612 16.83 36.23 -19.28
C GLY A 612 16.54 37.26 -18.20
N GLY A 613 17.47 37.49 -17.29
CA GLY A 613 17.22 38.43 -16.19
C GLY A 613 18.26 38.37 -15.08
N ALA A 614 17.85 38.80 -13.89
CA ALA A 614 18.63 38.67 -12.67
C ALA A 614 17.70 38.35 -11.49
N LEU A 615 18.16 37.47 -10.60
CA LEU A 615 17.50 37.13 -9.35
C LEU A 615 18.27 37.76 -8.19
N ALA A 616 17.61 38.53 -7.34
CA ALA A 616 18.16 39.03 -6.10
C ALA A 616 17.60 38.25 -4.91
N VAL A 617 18.49 37.78 -4.05
CA VAL A 617 18.19 36.96 -2.87
C VAL A 617 18.77 37.66 -1.65
N ARG A 618 17.96 37.86 -0.62
CA ARG A 618 18.39 38.43 0.66
C ARG A 618 19.40 37.51 1.34
N ASP A 619 20.43 38.09 1.96
CA ASP A 619 21.40 37.30 2.72
C ASP A 619 20.70 36.51 3.84
N GLY A 620 21.03 35.23 3.98
CA GLY A 620 20.43 34.32 4.96
C GLY A 620 19.06 33.73 4.59
N LEU A 621 18.48 34.06 3.42
CA LEU A 621 17.16 33.54 3.05
C LEU A 621 17.14 32.01 2.93
N LEU A 622 18.22 31.41 2.41
CA LEU A 622 18.31 29.97 2.15
C LEU A 622 18.96 29.17 3.30
N SER A 623 19.34 29.83 4.40
CA SER A 623 19.96 29.17 5.56
C SER A 623 18.96 28.78 6.66
N ASP A 624 17.72 29.27 6.60
CA ASP A 624 16.73 29.11 7.68
C ASP A 624 15.79 27.90 7.48
N GLY A 625 16.27 26.83 6.84
CA GLY A 625 15.53 25.60 6.60
C GLY A 625 16.31 24.35 7.01
N SER A 626 16.71 24.27 8.29
CA SER A 626 17.28 23.07 8.93
C SER A 626 16.22 22.28 9.69
#